data_AF-G5DX48-F1
#
_entry.id   AF-G5DX48-F1
#
_cell.length_a   1.000
_cell.length_b   1.000
_cell.length_c   1.000
_cell.angle_alpha   90.00
_cell.angle_beta   90.00
_cell.angle_gamma   90.00
#
_symmetry.space_group_name_H-M   'P 1'
#
loop_
_entity.id
_entity.type
_entity.pdbx_description
1 polymer ?
#
loop_
_entity_poly.entity_id
_entity_poly.type
_entity_poly.pdbx_seq_one_letter_code
_entity_poly.pdbx_strand_id
1 'polypeptide(L)'
;DLANGTAFYKLEMAKIELISAHGSQIPVEVEDYRNAFPDAIAHSASKIISRVNAAGEKTTNALKSLCSRCKGLQVEEASLIGVDTLGFDLRVCSGTQVQTLRFAFTSRATSEYSAERQLNDILFPRSNQKVQKVKQTRKKES
;
A
#
# COMPACT_ATOMS: atom_id res chain seq x y z
N ASP A 1 -18.26 11.55 51.49
CA ASP A 1 -18.03 11.69 50.05
C ASP A 1 -16.73 11.02 49.63
N LEU A 2 -16.81 9.76 49.18
CA LEU A 2 -15.69 9.07 48.55
C LEU A 2 -15.64 9.55 47.10
N ALA A 3 -14.83 10.58 46.83
CA ALA A 3 -14.51 10.94 45.46
C ALA A 3 -13.72 9.79 44.83
N ASN A 4 -14.39 8.94 44.05
CA ASN A 4 -13.77 7.99 43.14
C ASN A 4 -12.95 8.80 42.10
N GLY A 5 -11.71 9.13 42.45
CA GLY A 5 -10.79 9.84 41.59
C GLY A 5 -10.16 8.90 40.56
N THR A 6 -10.22 9.27 39.29
CA THR A 6 -9.48 8.60 38.22
C THR A 6 -7.98 8.71 38.46
N ALA A 7 -7.25 7.59 38.42
CA ALA A 7 -5.80 7.55 38.48
C ALA A 7 -5.19 7.38 37.08
N PHE A 8 -4.13 8.14 36.80
CA PHE A 8 -3.36 8.04 35.56
C PHE A 8 -1.99 7.42 35.83
N TYR A 9 -1.58 6.50 34.96
CA TYR A 9 -0.27 5.84 35.02
C TYR A 9 0.46 6.05 33.70
N LYS A 10 1.78 6.26 33.76
CA LYS A 10 2.65 6.37 32.59
C LYS A 10 3.56 5.16 32.54
N LEU A 11 3.56 4.44 31.43
CA LEU A 11 4.50 3.36 31.18
C LEU A 11 5.85 3.93 30.72
N GLU A 12 6.93 3.54 31.39
CA GLU A 12 8.28 3.80 30.90
C GLU A 12 8.69 2.69 29.94
N MET A 13 9.02 3.07 28.70
CA MET A 13 9.41 2.11 27.66
C MET A 13 10.83 1.62 27.92
N ALA A 14 10.98 0.38 28.38
CA ALA A 14 12.27 -0.28 28.58
C ALA A 14 12.78 -0.99 27.32
N LYS A 15 11.88 -1.58 26.54
CA LYS A 15 12.17 -2.31 25.30
C LYS A 15 10.96 -2.29 24.38
N ILE A 16 11.19 -2.25 23.07
CA ILE A 16 10.15 -2.34 22.06
C ILE A 16 10.52 -3.48 21.08
N GLU A 17 9.55 -4.33 20.78
CA GLU A 17 9.68 -5.41 19.79
C GLU A 17 8.55 -5.29 18.77
N LEU A 18 8.91 -5.17 17.50
CA LEU A 18 7.98 -5.22 16.38
C LEU A 18 7.85 -6.67 15.91
N ILE A 19 6.63 -7.21 15.94
CA ILE A 19 6.32 -8.52 15.38
C ILE A 19 5.80 -8.32 13.96
N SER A 20 6.56 -8.77 12.96
CA SER A 20 6.17 -8.67 11.55
C SER A 20 5.00 -9.60 11.21
N ALA A 21 4.37 -9.40 10.06
CA ALA A 21 3.30 -10.28 9.57
C ALA A 21 3.75 -11.74 9.36
N HIS A 22 5.06 -11.99 9.26
CA HIS A 22 5.65 -13.33 9.15
C HIS A 22 6.11 -13.89 10.51
N GLY A 23 5.79 -13.22 11.61
CA GLY A 23 6.13 -13.63 12.97
C GLY A 23 7.57 -13.29 13.38
N SER A 24 8.32 -12.56 12.56
CA SER A 24 9.68 -12.14 12.91
C SER A 24 9.62 -11.07 14.00
N GLN A 25 10.36 -11.27 15.09
CA GLN A 25 10.55 -10.27 16.14
C GLN A 25 11.73 -9.38 15.77
N ILE A 26 11.48 -8.09 15.64
CA ILE A 26 12.46 -7.08 15.26
C ILE A 26 12.61 -6.14 16.45
N PRO A 27 13.79 -6.07 17.09
CA PRO A 27 14.03 -5.11 18.16
C PRO A 27 13.94 -3.69 17.59
N VAL A 28 13.31 -2.79 18.35
CA VAL A 28 13.21 -1.37 18.00
C VAL A 28 13.85 -0.57 19.13
N GLU A 29 14.83 0.27 18.78
CA GLU A 29 15.45 1.17 19.73
C GLU A 29 14.41 2.17 20.26
N VAL A 30 14.39 2.37 21.58
CA VAL A 30 13.41 3.24 22.25
C VAL A 30 13.52 4.67 21.72
N GLU A 31 14.73 5.13 21.42
CA GLU A 31 14.97 6.47 20.90
C GLU A 31 14.48 6.63 19.45
N ASP A 32 14.66 5.61 18.61
CA ASP A 32 14.12 5.60 17.25
C ASP A 32 12.58 5.64 17.28
N TYR A 33 11.96 4.89 18.19
CA TYR A 33 10.50 4.93 18.38
C TYR A 33 9.99 6.30 18.84
N ARG A 34 10.70 6.96 19.75
CA ARG A 34 10.34 8.31 20.24
C ARG A 34 10.42 9.37 19.14
N ASN A 35 11.39 9.24 18.24
CA ASN A 35 11.61 10.17 17.13
C ASN A 35 10.79 9.80 15.88
N ALA A 36 10.20 8.61 15.85
CA ALA A 36 9.34 8.17 14.75
C ALA A 36 8.00 8.92 14.74
N PHE A 37 7.41 8.99 13.56
CA PHE A 37 6.06 9.52 13.38
C PHE A 37 5.11 8.41 12.96
N PRO A 38 3.86 8.41 13.44
CA PRO A 38 2.81 7.57 12.87
C PRO A 38 2.69 7.83 11.37
N ASP A 39 2.31 6.81 10.61
CA ASP A 39 2.06 6.97 9.18
C ASP A 39 0.96 8.01 8.95
N ALA A 40 1.25 8.99 8.08
CA ALA A 40 0.39 10.16 7.90
C ALA A 40 -1.01 9.82 7.36
N ILE A 41 -1.20 8.65 6.75
CA ILE A 41 -2.48 8.22 6.21
C ILE A 41 -3.07 7.00 6.95
N ALA A 42 -2.50 6.59 8.08
CA ALA A 42 -2.98 5.45 8.86
C ALA A 42 -4.49 5.54 9.20
N HIS A 43 -4.97 6.75 9.51
CA HIS A 43 -6.38 7.01 9.83
C HIS A 43 -7.33 6.86 8.63
N SER A 44 -6.83 6.94 7.40
CA SER A 44 -7.60 6.80 6.15
C SER A 44 -7.44 5.44 5.49
N ALA A 45 -6.45 4.63 5.92
CA ALA A 45 -6.10 3.37 5.28
C ALA A 45 -7.30 2.41 5.12
N SER A 46 -8.09 2.21 6.18
CA SER A 46 -9.26 1.33 6.16
C SER A 46 -10.34 1.80 5.16
N LYS A 47 -10.55 3.11 5.03
CA LYS A 47 -11.51 3.70 4.08
C LYS A 47 -11.05 3.51 2.64
N ILE A 48 -9.76 3.76 2.37
CA ILE A 48 -9.17 3.52 1.04
C ILE A 48 -9.30 2.04 0.66
N ILE A 49 -8.92 1.13 1.57
CA ILE A 49 -9.02 -0.32 1.34
C ILE A 49 -10.45 -0.73 1.00
N SER A 50 -11.42 -0.28 1.80
CA SER A 50 -12.84 -0.56 1.57
C SER A 50 -13.32 -0.08 0.21
N ARG A 51 -13.03 1.18 -0.17
CA ARG A 51 -13.44 1.75 -1.46
C ARG A 51 -12.83 1.01 -2.64
N VAL A 52 -11.54 0.70 -2.59
CA VAL A 52 -10.84 0.01 -3.69
C VAL A 52 -11.37 -1.41 -3.87
N ASN A 53 -11.53 -2.17 -2.79
CA ASN A 53 -12.05 -3.53 -2.86
C ASN A 53 -13.54 -3.57 -3.26
N ALA A 54 -14.32 -2.52 -2.96
CA ALA A 54 -15.71 -2.38 -3.38
C ALA A 54 -15.90 -1.82 -4.81
N ALA A 55 -14.82 -1.38 -5.49
CA ALA A 55 -14.90 -0.73 -6.79
C ALA A 55 -15.19 -1.68 -7.97
N GLY A 56 -15.49 -2.95 -7.69
CA GLY A 56 -16.01 -3.92 -8.64
C GLY A 56 -14.97 -4.61 -9.52
N GLU A 57 -15.47 -5.29 -10.55
CA GLU A 57 -14.69 -6.21 -11.38
C GLU A 57 -13.55 -5.52 -12.14
N LYS A 58 -13.79 -4.29 -12.63
CA LYS A 58 -12.77 -3.51 -13.35
C LYS A 58 -11.52 -3.29 -12.49
N THR A 59 -11.70 -2.92 -11.22
CA THR A 59 -10.60 -2.71 -10.28
C THR A 59 -9.94 -4.03 -9.91
N THR A 60 -10.73 -5.08 -9.70
CA THR A 60 -10.22 -6.44 -9.43
C THR A 60 -9.32 -6.92 -10.58
N ASN A 61 -9.75 -6.77 -11.82
CA ASN A 61 -8.97 -7.14 -13.01
C ASN A 61 -7.71 -6.27 -13.18
N ALA A 62 -7.77 -4.99 -12.79
CA ALA A 62 -6.60 -4.10 -12.78
C ALA A 62 -5.56 -4.53 -11.73
N LEU A 63 -5.99 -4.99 -10.55
CA LEU A 63 -5.10 -5.53 -9.51
C LEU A 63 -4.40 -6.81 -9.98
N LYS A 64 -5.12 -7.74 -10.60
CA LYS A 64 -4.52 -8.95 -11.20
C LYS A 64 -3.54 -8.59 -12.32
N SER A 65 -3.92 -7.65 -13.19
CA SER A 65 -3.07 -7.14 -14.26
C SER A 65 -1.80 -6.47 -13.74
N LEU A 66 -1.88 -5.77 -12.60
CA LEU A 66 -0.71 -5.19 -11.94
C LEU A 66 0.27 -6.26 -11.47
N CYS A 67 -0.23 -7.35 -10.87
CA CYS A 67 0.60 -8.49 -10.44
C CYS A 67 1.34 -9.11 -11.63
N SER A 68 0.64 -9.31 -12.74
CA SER A 68 1.22 -9.80 -13.99
C SER A 68 2.30 -8.84 -14.53
N ARG A 69 2.00 -7.55 -14.68
CA ARG A 69 2.95 -6.59 -15.29
C ARG A 69 4.19 -6.31 -14.43
N CYS A 70 4.04 -6.24 -13.10
CA CYS A 70 5.09 -5.76 -12.21
C CYS A 70 5.85 -6.89 -11.51
N LYS A 71 5.25 -8.08 -11.38
CA LYS A 71 5.85 -9.23 -10.68
C LYS A 71 5.92 -10.48 -11.55
N GLY A 72 5.34 -10.47 -12.76
CA GLY A 72 5.33 -11.63 -13.65
C GLY A 72 4.40 -12.75 -13.18
N LEU A 73 3.44 -12.47 -12.29
CA LEU A 73 2.59 -13.46 -11.65
C LEU A 73 1.17 -13.43 -12.21
N GLN A 74 0.68 -14.59 -12.68
CA GLN A 74 -0.74 -14.79 -12.95
C GLN A 74 -1.42 -15.22 -11.64
N VAL A 75 -2.47 -14.50 -11.26
CA VAL A 75 -3.16 -14.68 -9.97
C VAL A 75 -4.65 -14.86 -10.22
N GLU A 76 -5.29 -15.82 -9.54
CA GLU A 76 -6.74 -16.01 -9.64
C GLU A 76 -7.49 -14.94 -8.86
N GLU A 77 -6.92 -14.44 -7.77
CA GLU A 77 -7.52 -13.44 -6.88
C GLU A 77 -6.49 -12.40 -6.46
N ALA A 78 -6.94 -11.15 -6.30
CA ALA A 78 -6.12 -10.06 -5.78
C ALA A 78 -7.02 -9.07 -5.02
N SER A 79 -6.66 -8.76 -3.77
CA SER A 79 -7.35 -7.78 -2.95
C SER A 79 -6.36 -6.88 -2.23
N LEU A 80 -6.72 -5.61 -2.04
CA LEU A 80 -5.93 -4.66 -1.28
C LEU A 80 -6.09 -4.97 0.22
N ILE A 81 -4.99 -5.14 0.95
CA ILE A 81 -5.00 -5.45 2.39
C ILE A 81 -4.26 -4.44 3.26
N GLY A 82 -3.44 -3.57 2.65
CA GLY A 82 -2.68 -2.56 3.36
C GLY A 82 -2.39 -1.37 2.46
N VAL A 83 -2.34 -0.17 3.04
CA VAL A 83 -1.89 1.05 2.38
C VAL A 83 -1.26 1.97 3.42
N ASP A 84 -0.14 2.58 3.06
CA ASP A 84 0.59 3.55 3.88
C ASP A 84 1.18 4.64 2.98
N THR A 85 1.91 5.59 3.56
CA THR A 85 2.47 6.71 2.80
C THR A 85 3.46 6.30 1.71
N LEU A 86 4.02 5.09 1.74
CA LEU A 86 5.03 4.61 0.79
C LEU A 86 4.46 3.69 -0.28
N GLY A 87 3.27 3.14 -0.10
CA GLY A 87 2.69 2.20 -1.06
C GLY A 87 1.54 1.39 -0.49
N PHE A 88 1.37 0.19 -1.02
CA PHE A 88 0.27 -0.69 -0.65
C PHE A 88 0.60 -2.17 -0.82
N ASP A 89 -0.18 -3.00 -0.14
CA ASP A 89 -0.03 -4.44 -0.07
C ASP A 89 -1.26 -5.13 -0.65
N LEU A 90 -1.03 -6.06 -1.57
CA LEU A 90 -2.07 -6.94 -2.12
C LEU A 90 -1.95 -8.34 -1.55
N ARG A 91 -3.07 -8.94 -1.16
CA ARG A 91 -3.16 -10.38 -0.95
C ARG A 91 -3.60 -11.04 -2.23
N VAL A 92 -2.84 -12.02 -2.69
CA VAL A 92 -3.10 -12.69 -3.96
C VAL A 92 -3.13 -14.20 -3.80
N CYS A 93 -3.92 -14.86 -4.64
CA CYS A 93 -3.98 -16.31 -4.78
C CYS A 93 -3.40 -16.70 -6.14
N SER A 94 -2.49 -17.68 -6.16
CA SER A 94 -1.95 -18.30 -7.37
C SER A 94 -1.87 -19.82 -7.16
N GLY A 95 -2.82 -20.55 -7.73
CA GLY A 95 -3.04 -21.96 -7.45
C GLY A 95 -3.33 -22.21 -5.96
N THR A 96 -2.49 -23.01 -5.32
CA THR A 96 -2.60 -23.33 -3.88
C THR A 96 -1.87 -22.33 -2.98
N GLN A 97 -1.22 -21.31 -3.55
CA GLN A 97 -0.41 -20.36 -2.78
C GLN A 97 -1.15 -19.05 -2.55
N VAL A 98 -1.13 -18.60 -1.30
CA VAL A 98 -1.60 -17.27 -0.91
C VAL A 98 -0.41 -16.47 -0.41
N GLN A 99 -0.17 -15.29 -1.00
CA GLN A 99 0.96 -14.45 -0.65
C GLN A 99 0.58 -12.97 -0.60
N THR A 100 1.37 -12.20 0.14
CA THR A 100 1.28 -10.73 0.17
C THR A 100 2.32 -10.12 -0.74
N LEU A 101 1.90 -9.20 -1.61
CA LEU A 101 2.76 -8.48 -2.54
C LEU A 101 2.76 -6.98 -2.23
N ARG A 102 3.95 -6.43 -1.99
CA ARG A 102 4.15 -4.98 -1.80
C ARG A 102 4.37 -4.26 -3.14
N PHE A 103 3.67 -3.15 -3.32
CA PHE A 103 3.82 -2.20 -4.42
C PHE A 103 4.11 -0.81 -3.87
N ALA A 104 5.15 -0.17 -4.39
CA ALA A 104 5.54 1.18 -3.97
C ALA A 104 4.79 2.25 -4.77
N PHE A 105 4.48 3.37 -4.10
CA PHE A 105 4.13 4.61 -4.76
C PHE A 105 5.37 5.26 -5.39
N THR A 106 5.16 6.08 -6.41
CA THR A 106 6.25 6.84 -7.06
C THR A 106 6.82 7.93 -6.15
N SER A 107 6.01 8.41 -5.21
CA SER A 107 6.38 9.41 -4.21
C SER A 107 5.58 9.17 -2.94
N ARG A 108 6.12 9.64 -1.80
CA ARG A 108 5.42 9.57 -0.52
C ARG A 108 4.05 10.27 -0.63
N ALA A 109 2.98 9.55 -0.34
CA ALA A 109 1.64 10.12 -0.21
C ALA A 109 1.58 10.97 1.07
N THR A 110 0.97 12.15 0.98
CA THR A 110 0.85 13.10 2.10
C THR A 110 -0.60 13.29 2.57
N SER A 111 -1.54 12.62 1.89
CA SER A 111 -2.98 12.66 2.18
C SER A 111 -3.70 11.46 1.59
N GLU A 112 -4.91 11.18 2.10
CA GLU A 112 -5.84 10.19 1.53
C GLU A 112 -6.01 10.36 0.01
N TYR A 113 -6.26 11.59 -0.43
CA TYR A 113 -6.42 11.92 -1.85
C TYR A 113 -5.17 11.56 -2.67
N SER A 114 -3.98 11.91 -2.18
CA SER A 114 -2.73 11.62 -2.91
C SER A 114 -2.44 10.12 -3.00
N ALA A 115 -2.79 9.34 -1.97
CA ALA A 115 -2.63 7.89 -1.97
C ALA A 115 -3.59 7.24 -2.98
N GLU A 116 -4.87 7.62 -2.97
CA GLU A 116 -5.87 7.11 -3.93
C GLU A 116 -5.55 7.48 -5.36
N ARG A 117 -5.06 8.70 -5.59
CA ARG A 117 -4.62 9.13 -6.93
C ARG A 117 -3.48 8.26 -7.43
N GLN A 118 -2.43 8.08 -6.63
CA GLN A 118 -1.28 7.24 -7.02
C GLN A 118 -1.70 5.78 -7.24
N LEU A 119 -2.58 5.24 -6.40
CA LEU A 119 -3.14 3.90 -6.57
C LEU A 119 -3.88 3.79 -7.92
N ASN A 120 -4.76 4.74 -8.24
CA ASN A 120 -5.47 4.78 -9.52
C ASN A 120 -4.52 4.89 -10.72
N ASP A 121 -3.49 5.74 -10.64
CA ASP A 121 -2.50 5.92 -11.70
C ASP A 121 -1.71 4.62 -11.94
N ILE A 122 -1.44 3.83 -10.90
CA ILE A 122 -0.76 2.53 -10.98
C ILE A 122 -1.68 1.43 -11.55
N LEU A 123 -2.95 1.42 -11.14
CA LEU A 123 -3.93 0.43 -11.62
C LEU A 123 -4.31 0.66 -13.08
N PHE A 124 -4.49 1.93 -13.45
CA PHE A 124 -4.96 2.35 -14.76
C PHE A 124 -3.93 3.25 -15.45
N PRO A 125 -2.73 2.71 -15.77
CA PRO A 125 -1.70 3.50 -16.41
C PRO A 125 -2.24 3.98 -17.76
N ARG A 126 -2.17 5.29 -17.99
CA ARG A 126 -2.48 5.85 -19.31
C ARG A 126 -1.47 5.27 -20.28
N SER A 127 -1.94 4.57 -21.31
CA SER A 127 -1.06 4.06 -22.36
C SER A 127 -0.23 5.23 -22.89
N ASN A 128 1.09 5.13 -22.77
CA ASN A 128 2.00 6.13 -23.31
C ASN A 128 1.83 6.17 -24.83
N GLN A 129 0.98 7.08 -25.33
CA GLN A 129 0.99 7.56 -26.72
C GLN A 129 2.37 8.10 -27.14
N LYS A 130 3.34 8.23 -26.23
CA LYS A 130 4.73 8.61 -26.52
C LYS A 130 5.52 7.57 -27.31
N VAL A 131 5.20 6.26 -27.27
CA VAL A 131 5.96 5.26 -28.05
C VAL A 131 5.56 5.27 -29.54
N GLN A 132 4.33 5.70 -29.87
CA GLN A 132 3.87 5.76 -31.26
C GLN A 132 4.28 7.06 -31.98
N LYS A 133 4.40 8.20 -31.28
CA LYS A 133 4.86 9.45 -31.93
C LYS A 133 6.29 9.33 -32.48
N VAL A 134 7.23 8.71 -31.76
CA VAL A 134 8.63 8.56 -32.21
C VAL A 134 8.77 7.62 -33.42
N LYS A 135 7.93 6.58 -33.54
CA LYS A 135 7.92 5.69 -34.71
C LYS A 135 7.22 6.29 -35.94
N GLN A 136 6.24 7.18 -35.76
CA GLN A 136 5.57 7.86 -36.88
C GLN A 136 6.38 9.01 -37.46
N THR A 137 7.21 9.72 -36.67
CA THR A 137 8.11 10.75 -37.22
C THR A 137 9.22 10.14 -38.08
N ARG A 138 9.80 9.01 -37.66
CA ARG A 138 10.85 8.31 -38.43
C ARG A 138 10.38 7.62 -39.71
N LYS A 139 9.08 7.35 -39.88
CA LYS A 139 8.52 6.76 -41.11
C LYS A 139 8.07 7.79 -42.15
N LYS A 140 8.04 9.07 -41.81
CA LYS A 140 7.69 10.16 -42.75
C LYS A 140 8.93 10.82 -43.38
N GLU A 141 10.13 10.39 -43.01
CA GLU A 141 11.42 10.88 -43.53
C GLU A 141 12.20 9.78 -44.29
N SER A 142 11.50 8.79 -44.87
CA SER A 142 12.09 7.81 -45.79
C SER A 142 11.21 7.62 -47.02
#